data_AF-A0AA88WBZ3-F1
#
_entry.id   AF-A0AA88WBZ3-F1
#
_cell.length_a   1.000
_cell.length_b   1.000
_cell.length_c   1.000
_cell.angle_alpha   90.00
_cell.angle_beta   90.00
_cell.angle_gamma   90.00
#
_symmetry.space_group_name_H-M   'P 1'
#
loop_
_entity.id
_entity.type
_entity.pdbx_description
1 polymer ?
#
loop_
_entity_poly.entity_id
_entity_poly.type
_entity_poly.pdbx_seq_one_letter_code
_entity_poly.pdbx_strand_id
1 'polypeptide(L)'
;MDYPRLAFWFLFILNFLVSLTTPQPAPRARYNRCSTSGNYTTNSTYSKNLNALLSSIPASSDLNSDGFFNASIGQNPDQVYAIGLCRGDLAVGSCHSCLNNSVQAITQACPNQKEASRWYDHCMLRFSNRNILSTMEGGFGFTVWNKANATNQTQFNDVVGNLLSGLRDPAAAGGVRKYAAGVANYTSLLKIYAMEQCTPDISVMDCGRCLDAVMTDVSTYCNGKVGCYSIKPSCVLRYETNQFYQLPADAPPPLMPQPAPTPVLVNAAYEQHSSLRGGGNNKSRTLIIIAISTASAVLVVVLICLFLRLRKGKQNNVGRTGSNLIDPILRADSGSIRDIIRCIHIGLLCVQENVASRPTMASVVLMLNSFSITLPLPSEPAFFMHSSIDPEFPLLHEYSSGTKDSSQSTSKSAHFSENEASISELHPR
;
A
#
# COMPACT_ATOMS: atom_id res chain seq x y z
N MET A 1 45.56 -23.83 8.50
CA MET A 1 45.12 -22.51 9.00
C MET A 1 44.29 -21.83 7.90
N ASP A 2 42.98 -22.05 7.91
CA ASP A 2 42.03 -21.56 6.88
C ASP A 2 41.46 -20.17 7.25
N TYR A 3 42.36 -19.23 7.56
CA TYR A 3 41.99 -17.84 7.87
C TYR A 3 41.12 -17.15 6.80
N PRO A 4 41.36 -17.31 5.47
CA PRO A 4 40.55 -16.60 4.47
C PRO A 4 39.12 -17.15 4.37
N ARG A 5 38.90 -18.44 4.67
CA ARG A 5 37.55 -19.05 4.64
C ARG A 5 36.72 -18.61 5.83
N LEU A 6 37.31 -18.55 7.03
CA LEU A 6 36.63 -18.03 8.22
C LEU A 6 36.27 -16.54 8.08
N ALA A 7 37.16 -15.73 7.50
CA ALA A 7 36.88 -14.32 7.24
C ALA A 7 35.72 -14.12 6.25
N PHE A 8 35.64 -14.95 5.20
CA PHE A 8 34.54 -14.92 4.24
C PHE A 8 33.19 -15.26 4.89
N TRP A 9 33.14 -16.34 5.67
CA TRP A 9 31.92 -16.72 6.39
C TRP A 9 31.50 -15.68 7.42
N PHE A 10 32.46 -15.08 8.13
CA PHE A 10 32.17 -14.01 9.08
C PHE A 10 31.59 -12.77 8.40
N LEU A 11 32.14 -12.34 7.27
CA LEU A 11 31.60 -11.22 6.47
C LEU A 11 30.23 -11.55 5.87
N PHE A 12 30.00 -12.79 5.45
CA PHE A 12 28.71 -13.23 4.93
C PHE A 12 27.63 -13.23 6.01
N ILE A 13 27.95 -13.76 7.20
CA ILE A 13 27.07 -13.73 8.37
C ILE A 13 26.82 -12.30 8.81
N LEU A 14 27.84 -11.43 8.84
CA LEU A 14 27.68 -10.03 9.21
C LEU A 14 26.76 -9.29 8.22
N ASN A 15 26.91 -9.50 6.91
CA ASN A 15 26.01 -8.93 5.90
C ASN A 15 24.58 -9.49 5.99
N PHE A 16 24.45 -10.79 6.29
CA PHE A 16 23.15 -11.44 6.51
C PHE A 16 22.45 -10.88 7.76
N LEU A 17 23.18 -10.69 8.86
CA LEU A 17 22.68 -10.07 10.09
C LEU A 17 22.33 -8.60 9.88
N VAL A 18 23.13 -7.84 9.15
CA VAL A 18 22.82 -6.43 8.79
C VAL A 18 21.54 -6.36 7.95
N SER A 19 21.33 -7.30 7.02
CA SER A 19 20.11 -7.40 6.21
C SER A 19 18.87 -7.71 7.07
N LEU A 20 19.01 -8.58 8.08
CA LEU A 20 17.94 -8.89 9.05
C LEU A 20 17.59 -7.70 9.97
N THR A 21 18.51 -6.76 10.16
CA THR A 21 18.28 -5.55 10.97
C THR A 21 17.81 -4.33 10.16
N THR A 22 17.69 -4.43 8.83
CA THR A 22 17.09 -3.34 8.07
C THR A 22 15.63 -3.19 8.50
N PRO A 23 15.21 -2.02 9.05
CA PRO A 23 13.81 -1.79 9.32
C PRO A 23 13.05 -1.98 8.01
N GLN A 24 11.98 -2.78 8.03
CA GLN A 24 11.07 -2.81 6.89
C GLN A 24 10.69 -1.34 6.58
N PRO A 25 10.81 -0.90 5.31
CA PRO A 25 10.47 0.47 4.97
C PRO A 25 9.04 0.74 5.45
N ALA A 26 8.86 1.80 6.24
CA ALA A 26 7.55 2.17 6.74
C ALA A 26 6.57 2.23 5.56
N PRO A 27 5.35 1.67 5.70
CA PRO A 27 4.40 1.60 4.60
C PRO A 27 4.20 2.99 4.02
N ARG A 28 4.42 3.14 2.71
CA ARG A 28 4.29 4.43 2.03
C ARG A 28 2.81 4.77 1.93
N ALA A 29 2.44 5.95 2.42
CA ALA A 29 1.08 6.46 2.24
C ALA A 29 0.80 6.66 0.75
N ARG A 30 -0.39 6.24 0.31
CA ARG A 30 -0.91 6.49 -1.03
C ARG A 30 -1.40 7.92 -1.16
N TYR A 31 -2.02 8.44 -0.11
CA TYR A 31 -2.54 9.79 -0.08
C TYR A 31 -2.60 10.32 1.35
N ASN A 32 -2.30 11.61 1.51
CA ASN A 32 -2.44 12.34 2.76
C ASN A 32 -3.20 13.63 2.47
N ARG A 33 -4.13 13.98 3.35
CA ARG A 33 -4.83 15.26 3.32
C ARG A 33 -4.72 15.90 4.70
N CYS A 34 -4.20 17.11 4.75
CA CYS A 34 -4.26 17.99 5.91
C CYS A 34 -5.27 19.10 5.59
N SER A 35 -6.25 19.33 6.47
CA SER A 35 -7.22 20.41 6.26
C SER A 35 -6.55 21.78 6.36
N THR A 36 -6.96 22.72 5.52
CA THR A 36 -6.56 24.13 5.62
C THR A 36 -7.46 24.91 6.59
N SER A 37 -8.62 24.35 6.94
CA SER A 37 -9.63 24.99 7.78
C SER A 37 -9.47 24.56 9.22
N GLY A 38 -8.78 25.40 10.01
CA GLY A 38 -8.65 25.25 11.45
C GLY A 38 -7.33 24.58 11.88
N ASN A 39 -6.55 25.34 12.64
CA ASN A 39 -5.35 24.85 13.31
C ASN A 39 -5.56 24.81 14.83
N TYR A 40 -4.89 23.89 15.50
CA TYR A 40 -4.75 23.90 16.96
C TYR A 40 -3.33 24.33 17.34
N THR A 41 -3.17 24.88 18.53
CA THR A 41 -1.86 25.23 19.08
C THR A 41 -1.29 24.08 19.89
N THR A 42 0.03 23.96 19.93
CA THR A 42 0.73 22.98 20.78
C THR A 42 0.27 23.11 22.22
N ASN A 43 -0.01 21.98 22.88
CA ASN A 43 -0.50 21.88 24.27
C ASN A 43 -1.90 22.49 24.55
N SER A 44 -2.64 22.90 23.52
CA SER A 44 -4.08 23.20 23.67
C SER A 44 -4.88 22.01 24.19
N THR A 45 -6.10 22.27 24.69
CA THR A 45 -7.04 21.22 25.08
C THR A 45 -7.33 20.27 23.91
N TYR A 46 -7.59 20.80 22.71
CA TYR A 46 -7.69 19.99 21.49
C TYR A 46 -6.47 19.10 21.25
N SER A 47 -5.24 19.64 21.36
CA SER A 47 -4.01 18.86 21.18
C SER A 47 -3.90 17.71 22.18
N LYS A 48 -4.27 17.93 23.44
CA LYS A 48 -4.29 16.90 24.49
C LYS A 48 -5.33 15.82 24.18
N ASN A 49 -6.54 16.22 23.78
CA ASN A 49 -7.62 15.30 23.41
C ASN A 49 -7.25 14.46 22.19
N LEU A 50 -6.64 15.07 21.17
CA LEU A 50 -6.16 14.39 19.97
C LEU A 50 -5.08 13.37 20.32
N ASN A 51 -4.08 13.76 21.10
CA ASN A 51 -3.01 12.85 21.52
C ASN A 51 -3.56 11.68 22.34
N ALA A 52 -4.47 11.94 23.27
CA ALA A 52 -5.14 10.90 24.05
C ALA A 52 -5.91 9.92 23.14
N LEU A 53 -6.69 10.45 22.18
CA LEU A 53 -7.49 9.65 21.26
C LEU A 53 -6.64 8.82 20.31
N LEU A 54 -5.60 9.40 19.71
CA LEU A 54 -4.71 8.66 18.82
C LEU A 54 -3.89 7.60 19.57
N SER A 55 -3.51 7.86 20.82
CA SER A 55 -2.77 6.91 21.65
C SER A 55 -3.59 5.68 22.07
N SER A 56 -4.93 5.75 22.04
CA SER A 56 -5.79 4.61 22.38
C SER A 56 -5.98 3.64 21.21
N ILE A 57 -5.72 4.05 19.97
CA ILE A 57 -5.93 3.22 18.77
C ILE A 57 -5.19 1.88 18.85
N PRO A 58 -3.87 1.81 19.13
CA PRO A 58 -3.13 0.55 19.10
C PRO A 58 -3.58 -0.44 20.19
N ALA A 59 -4.24 0.04 21.24
CA ALA A 59 -4.72 -0.78 22.35
C ALA A 59 -6.20 -1.17 22.21
N SER A 60 -6.91 -0.70 21.18
CA SER A 60 -8.33 -0.98 21.01
C SER A 60 -8.58 -2.46 20.73
N SER A 61 -9.51 -3.04 21.49
CA SER A 61 -10.02 -4.39 21.27
C SER A 61 -10.77 -4.55 19.96
N ASP A 62 -11.37 -3.47 19.45
CA ASP A 62 -12.18 -3.47 18.22
C ASP A 62 -11.31 -3.81 17.00
N LEU A 63 -10.00 -3.50 17.06
CA LEU A 63 -9.06 -3.89 16.02
C LEU A 63 -8.79 -5.40 15.96
N ASN A 64 -9.08 -6.15 17.03
CA ASN A 64 -8.82 -7.58 17.10
C ASN A 64 -9.87 -8.42 16.35
N SER A 65 -11.12 -7.97 16.30
CA SER A 65 -12.20 -8.65 15.58
C SER A 65 -12.60 -7.88 14.33
N ASP A 66 -12.67 -6.57 14.42
CA ASP A 66 -13.42 -5.75 13.46
C ASP A 66 -12.49 -4.99 12.53
N GLY A 67 -11.21 -4.80 12.90
CA GLY A 67 -10.25 -4.04 12.10
C GLY A 67 -10.73 -2.60 11.81
N PHE A 68 -11.64 -2.11 12.64
CA PHE A 68 -12.25 -0.80 12.56
C PHE A 68 -12.23 -0.18 13.95
N PHE A 69 -11.79 1.06 14.01
CA PHE A 69 -11.75 1.88 15.20
C PHE A 69 -12.56 3.13 14.94
N ASN A 70 -13.47 3.45 15.83
CA ASN A 70 -14.04 4.79 15.92
C ASN A 70 -14.14 5.21 17.38
N ALA A 71 -13.90 6.49 17.65
CA ALA A 71 -14.10 7.05 18.97
C ALA A 71 -14.09 8.59 18.90
N SER A 72 -14.53 9.21 19.99
CA SER A 72 -14.35 10.64 20.22
C SER A 72 -13.90 10.93 21.65
N ILE A 73 -13.17 12.03 21.83
CA ILE A 73 -12.73 12.54 23.14
C ILE A 73 -12.96 14.05 23.20
N GLY A 74 -13.36 14.53 24.38
CA GLY A 74 -13.55 15.95 24.65
C GLY A 74 -14.97 16.42 24.41
N GLN A 75 -15.15 17.74 24.49
CA GLN A 75 -16.41 18.44 24.28
C GLN A 75 -16.14 19.68 23.44
N ASN A 76 -17.16 20.21 22.77
CA ASN A 76 -17.01 21.42 21.96
C ASN A 76 -16.45 22.59 22.81
N PRO A 77 -15.46 23.36 22.31
CA PRO A 77 -14.91 23.36 20.93
C PRO A 77 -13.67 22.45 20.73
N ASP A 78 -13.28 21.66 21.73
CA ASP A 78 -12.08 20.83 21.75
C ASP A 78 -12.35 19.33 21.52
N GLN A 79 -13.53 18.98 21.02
CA GLN A 79 -13.91 17.60 20.72
C GLN A 79 -13.17 17.10 19.48
N VAL A 80 -12.67 15.85 19.56
CA VAL A 80 -11.96 15.18 18.48
C VAL A 80 -12.68 13.88 18.16
N TYR A 81 -12.85 13.61 16.88
CA TYR A 81 -13.36 12.35 16.33
C TYR A 81 -12.25 11.66 15.56
N ALA A 82 -12.17 10.33 15.62
CA ALA A 82 -11.21 9.56 14.85
C ALA A 82 -11.83 8.29 14.27
N ILE A 83 -11.40 7.93 13.06
CA ILE A 83 -11.70 6.66 12.41
C ILE A 83 -10.39 6.03 11.95
N GLY A 84 -10.19 4.77 12.31
CA GLY A 84 -9.15 3.89 11.76
C GLY A 84 -9.81 2.69 11.10
N LEU A 85 -9.39 2.33 9.88
CA LEU A 85 -9.94 1.18 9.17
C LEU A 85 -8.83 0.41 8.48
N CYS A 86 -8.77 -0.90 8.73
CA CYS A 86 -7.90 -1.83 8.05
C CYS A 86 -8.59 -2.44 6.84
N ARG A 87 -7.80 -2.83 5.85
CA ARG A 87 -8.32 -3.57 4.69
C ARG A 87 -8.90 -4.91 5.14
N GLY A 88 -10.01 -5.32 4.53
CA GLY A 88 -10.85 -6.42 5.02
C GLY A 88 -10.14 -7.78 5.18
N ASP A 89 -9.19 -8.09 4.30
CA ASP A 89 -8.44 -9.34 4.23
C ASP A 89 -7.23 -9.41 5.19
N LEU A 90 -6.95 -8.37 5.97
CA LEU A 90 -5.76 -8.35 6.81
C LEU A 90 -5.92 -9.15 8.10
N ALA A 91 -4.87 -9.91 8.42
CA ALA A 91 -4.67 -10.48 9.73
C ALA A 91 -4.53 -9.38 10.80
N VAL A 92 -4.98 -9.71 12.01
CA VAL A 92 -5.02 -8.81 13.17
C VAL A 92 -3.68 -8.09 13.41
N GLY A 93 -2.57 -8.83 13.42
CA GLY A 93 -1.24 -8.24 13.65
C GLY A 93 -0.84 -7.21 12.59
N SER A 94 -1.17 -7.45 11.32
CA SER A 94 -0.90 -6.52 10.22
C SER A 94 -1.77 -5.26 10.32
N CYS A 95 -3.02 -5.42 10.71
CA CYS A 95 -3.94 -4.31 10.96
C CYS A 95 -3.41 -3.39 12.07
N HIS A 96 -3.08 -3.97 13.22
CA HIS A 96 -2.49 -3.25 14.36
C HIS A 96 -1.22 -2.51 13.99
N SER A 97 -0.29 -3.18 13.31
CA SER A 97 0.95 -2.55 12.87
C SER A 97 0.67 -1.36 11.93
N CYS A 98 -0.28 -1.49 11.01
CA CYS A 98 -0.61 -0.41 10.08
C CYS A 98 -1.17 0.82 10.81
N LEU A 99 -2.16 0.64 11.68
CA LEU A 99 -2.77 1.75 12.41
C LEU A 99 -1.81 2.38 13.44
N ASN A 100 -1.01 1.57 14.14
CA ASN A 100 0.00 2.08 15.07
C ASN A 100 1.03 2.97 14.37
N ASN A 101 1.56 2.53 13.22
CA ASN A 101 2.46 3.34 12.41
C ASN A 101 1.78 4.61 11.88
N SER A 102 0.47 4.53 11.62
CA SER A 102 -0.31 5.65 11.10
C SER A 102 -0.47 6.79 12.10
N VAL A 103 -0.58 6.48 13.40
CA VAL A 103 -0.71 7.49 14.46
C VAL A 103 0.47 8.46 14.44
N GLN A 104 1.70 7.96 14.44
CA GLN A 104 2.88 8.84 14.40
C GLN A 104 2.98 9.57 13.06
N ALA A 105 2.73 8.85 11.97
CA ALA A 105 2.98 9.40 10.65
C ALA A 105 1.96 10.46 10.22
N ILE A 106 0.70 10.38 10.69
CA ILE A 106 -0.30 11.42 10.42
C ILE A 106 0.04 12.71 11.19
N THR A 107 0.53 12.61 12.43
CA THR A 107 0.94 13.80 13.22
C THR A 107 2.20 14.45 12.68
N GLN A 108 3.10 13.68 12.05
CA GLN A 108 4.29 14.24 11.39
C GLN A 108 3.92 14.93 10.07
N ALA A 109 2.96 14.38 9.32
CA ALA A 109 2.52 14.94 8.06
C ALA A 109 1.64 16.19 8.24
N CYS A 110 0.78 16.20 9.26
CA CYS A 110 -0.15 17.27 9.58
C CYS A 110 0.04 17.73 11.04
N PRO A 111 1.03 18.59 11.32
CA PRO A 111 1.50 18.86 12.69
C PRO A 111 0.52 19.67 13.56
N ASN A 112 -0.38 20.45 12.95
CA ASN A 112 -1.23 21.39 13.68
C ASN A 112 -2.65 21.55 13.11
N GLN A 113 -3.03 20.75 12.12
CA GLN A 113 -4.36 20.80 11.51
C GLN A 113 -5.38 20.08 12.38
N LYS A 114 -6.58 20.67 12.54
CA LYS A 114 -7.65 20.02 13.29
C LYS A 114 -8.29 18.84 12.55
N GLU A 115 -8.11 18.74 11.24
CA GLU A 115 -8.56 17.59 10.44
C GLU A 115 -7.42 17.08 9.57
N ALA A 116 -7.23 15.76 9.59
CA ALA A 116 -6.28 15.08 8.72
C ALA A 116 -6.77 13.69 8.35
N SER A 117 -6.32 13.19 7.21
CA SER A 117 -6.56 11.82 6.77
C SER A 117 -5.35 11.28 6.03
N ARG A 118 -5.05 10.00 6.24
CA ARG A 118 -3.91 9.31 5.65
C ARG A 118 -4.34 7.89 5.24
N TRP A 119 -4.13 7.58 3.97
CA TRP A 119 -4.48 6.28 3.37
C TRP A 119 -3.23 5.53 2.92
N TYR A 120 -3.27 4.22 3.15
CA TYR A 120 -2.28 3.25 2.68
C TYR A 120 -2.99 2.15 1.89
N ASP A 121 -2.20 1.16 1.47
CA ASP A 121 -2.73 -0.08 0.86
C ASP A 121 -3.40 -1.00 1.89
N HIS A 122 -3.05 -0.84 3.16
CA HIS A 122 -3.40 -1.78 4.23
C HIS A 122 -4.38 -1.17 5.24
N CYS A 123 -4.39 0.15 5.42
CA CYS A 123 -5.30 0.81 6.34
C CYS A 123 -5.47 2.29 5.98
N MET A 124 -6.37 2.95 6.68
CA MET A 124 -6.51 4.39 6.72
C MET A 124 -6.69 4.87 8.16
N LEU A 125 -6.23 6.10 8.42
CA LEU A 125 -6.45 6.81 9.67
C LEU A 125 -6.88 8.24 9.38
N ARG A 126 -7.90 8.71 10.08
CA ARG A 126 -8.41 10.08 9.97
C ARG A 126 -8.89 10.59 11.31
N PHE A 127 -8.74 11.88 11.51
CA PHE A 127 -9.31 12.59 12.65
C PHE A 127 -9.88 13.93 12.22
N SER A 128 -10.83 14.45 12.98
CA SER A 128 -11.44 15.74 12.72
C SER A 128 -12.03 16.37 13.99
N ASN A 129 -12.21 17.69 13.97
CA ASN A 129 -12.93 18.45 15.00
C ASN A 129 -14.43 18.60 14.68
N ARG A 130 -14.90 18.08 13.55
CA ARG A 130 -16.32 17.90 13.24
C ARG A 130 -16.68 16.43 13.32
N ASN A 131 -17.96 16.15 13.54
CA ASN A 131 -18.43 14.78 13.58
C ASN A 131 -18.25 14.13 12.20
N ILE A 132 -17.49 13.03 12.18
CA ILE A 132 -17.24 12.19 11.00
C ILE A 132 -17.76 10.77 11.20
N LEU A 133 -18.35 10.47 12.36
CA LEU A 133 -18.88 9.16 12.70
C LEU A 133 -20.29 9.01 12.13
N SER A 134 -20.57 7.83 11.58
CA SER A 134 -21.85 7.47 10.96
C SER A 134 -22.33 8.49 9.92
N THR A 135 -21.37 9.18 9.30
CA THR A 135 -21.61 10.24 8.32
C THR A 135 -20.89 9.87 7.04
N MET A 136 -21.65 9.74 5.95
CA MET A 136 -21.04 9.47 4.64
C MET A 136 -20.41 10.73 4.08
N GLU A 137 -19.15 10.59 3.71
CA GLU A 137 -18.35 11.65 3.13
C GLU A 137 -17.84 11.23 1.75
N GLY A 138 -18.27 11.95 0.72
CA GLY A 138 -17.81 11.72 -0.67
C GLY A 138 -17.14 12.93 -1.30
N GLY A 139 -17.17 14.10 -0.64
CA GLY A 139 -16.88 15.41 -1.26
C GLY A 139 -15.42 15.67 -1.62
N PHE A 140 -14.47 14.92 -1.07
CA PHE A 140 -13.07 14.96 -1.49
C PHE A 140 -12.58 13.54 -1.75
N GLY A 141 -11.65 13.36 -2.69
CA GLY A 141 -11.14 12.05 -3.05
C GLY A 141 -9.83 12.14 -3.82
N PHE A 142 -9.20 10.99 -4.00
CA PHE A 142 -7.95 10.88 -4.74
C PHE A 142 -7.97 9.59 -5.55
N THR A 143 -7.65 9.70 -6.83
CA THR A 143 -7.59 8.56 -7.74
C THR A 143 -6.19 8.46 -8.31
N VAL A 144 -5.59 7.28 -8.21
CA VAL A 144 -4.31 6.96 -8.86
C VAL A 144 -4.49 5.76 -9.75
N TRP A 145 -3.73 5.75 -10.85
CA TRP A 145 -3.81 4.71 -11.85
C TRP A 145 -2.44 4.23 -12.28
N ASN A 146 -2.41 3.00 -12.79
CA ASN A 146 -1.26 2.48 -13.50
C ASN A 146 -1.10 3.27 -14.81
N LYS A 147 0.13 3.66 -15.14
CA LYS A 147 0.42 4.40 -16.37
C LYS A 147 0.18 3.54 -17.62
N ALA A 148 0.36 2.22 -17.52
CA ALA A 148 0.15 1.27 -18.60
C ALA A 148 -1.33 1.14 -18.96
N ASN A 149 -1.57 0.99 -20.26
CA ASN A 149 -2.89 0.77 -20.83
C ASN A 149 -3.11 -0.72 -21.11
N ALA A 150 -4.37 -1.16 -21.03
CA ALA A 150 -4.76 -2.48 -21.50
C ALA A 150 -4.64 -2.56 -23.02
N THR A 151 -4.34 -3.76 -23.54
CA THR A 151 -4.23 -4.00 -24.99
C THR A 151 -5.55 -3.74 -25.71
N ASN A 152 -6.65 -4.28 -25.19
CA ASN A 152 -8.01 -3.95 -25.62
C ASN A 152 -8.73 -3.23 -24.48
N GLN A 153 -8.77 -1.90 -24.57
CA GLN A 153 -9.28 -1.03 -23.50
C GLN A 153 -10.79 -1.18 -23.29
N THR A 154 -11.58 -1.29 -24.34
CA THR A 154 -13.04 -1.44 -24.24
C THR A 154 -13.39 -2.73 -23.50
N GLN A 155 -12.85 -3.87 -23.96
CA GLN A 155 -13.07 -5.15 -23.30
C GLN A 155 -12.56 -5.14 -21.85
N PHE A 156 -11.41 -4.52 -21.60
CA PHE A 156 -10.85 -4.44 -20.25
C PHE A 156 -11.77 -3.63 -19.32
N ASN A 157 -12.24 -2.47 -19.78
CA ASN A 157 -13.16 -1.62 -19.04
C ASN A 157 -14.49 -2.34 -18.76
N ASP A 158 -15.01 -3.12 -19.72
CA ASP A 158 -16.24 -3.91 -19.52
C ASP A 158 -16.06 -4.98 -18.43
N VAL A 159 -14.93 -5.70 -18.45
CA VAL A 159 -14.62 -6.70 -17.42
C VAL A 159 -14.46 -6.05 -16.04
N VAL A 160 -13.76 -4.90 -15.97
CA VAL A 160 -13.61 -4.12 -14.73
C VAL A 160 -14.98 -3.64 -14.23
N GLY A 161 -15.80 -3.02 -15.08
CA GLY A 161 -17.11 -2.49 -14.71
C GLY A 161 -18.05 -3.57 -14.19
N ASN A 162 -18.10 -4.73 -14.86
CA ASN A 162 -18.90 -5.87 -14.42
C ASN A 162 -18.40 -6.45 -13.08
N LEU A 163 -17.08 -6.56 -12.91
CA LEU A 163 -16.50 -7.06 -11.66
C LEU A 163 -16.82 -6.12 -10.49
N LEU A 164 -16.62 -4.81 -10.65
CA LEU A 164 -16.89 -3.80 -9.60
C LEU A 164 -18.38 -3.74 -9.25
N SER A 165 -19.24 -3.70 -10.27
CA SER A 165 -20.70 -3.73 -10.05
C SER A 165 -21.15 -4.96 -9.25
N GLY A 166 -20.50 -6.10 -9.47
CA GLY A 166 -20.77 -7.33 -8.70
C GLY A 166 -20.24 -7.33 -7.26
N LEU A 167 -19.26 -6.46 -6.93
CA LEU A 167 -18.69 -6.34 -5.59
C LEU A 167 -19.42 -5.32 -4.71
N ARG A 168 -20.14 -4.38 -5.31
CA ARG A 168 -20.80 -3.26 -4.64
C ARG A 168 -21.70 -3.67 -3.48
N ASP A 169 -22.72 -4.49 -3.75
CA ASP A 169 -23.70 -4.86 -2.73
C ASP A 169 -23.09 -5.80 -1.67
N PRO A 170 -22.25 -6.80 -2.04
CA PRO A 170 -21.48 -7.57 -1.06
C PRO A 170 -20.59 -6.70 -0.17
N ALA A 171 -19.92 -5.67 -0.70
CA ALA A 171 -19.12 -4.76 0.11
C ALA A 171 -20.01 -3.92 1.03
N ALA A 172 -21.12 -3.39 0.53
CA ALA A 172 -22.03 -2.54 1.31
C ALA A 172 -22.72 -3.27 2.46
N ALA A 173 -23.09 -4.54 2.24
CA ALA A 173 -23.64 -5.43 3.24
C ALA A 173 -22.56 -6.18 4.06
N GLY A 174 -21.29 -6.08 3.67
CA GLY A 174 -20.19 -7.02 3.93
C GLY A 174 -19.69 -7.14 5.37
N GLY A 175 -20.57 -7.58 6.26
CA GLY A 175 -20.26 -7.90 7.65
C GLY A 175 -19.54 -6.76 8.37
N VAL A 176 -18.60 -7.14 9.23
CA VAL A 176 -17.95 -6.23 10.18
C VAL A 176 -17.05 -5.17 9.52
N ARG A 177 -16.47 -5.45 8.34
CA ARG A 177 -15.53 -4.54 7.64
C ARG A 177 -16.09 -3.89 6.39
N LYS A 178 -17.34 -4.19 6.02
CA LYS A 178 -17.98 -3.75 4.76
C LYS A 178 -17.03 -3.88 3.57
N TYR A 179 -16.52 -5.09 3.36
CA TYR A 179 -15.47 -5.40 2.40
C TYR A 179 -15.91 -6.53 1.46
N ALA A 180 -15.61 -6.37 0.17
CA ALA A 180 -15.67 -7.45 -0.80
C ALA A 180 -14.48 -7.41 -1.74
N ALA A 181 -14.05 -8.58 -2.18
CA ALA A 181 -13.01 -8.74 -3.18
C ALA A 181 -13.36 -9.85 -4.16
N GLY A 182 -12.91 -9.69 -5.39
CA GLY A 182 -13.23 -10.62 -6.47
C GLY A 182 -12.17 -10.62 -7.56
N VAL A 183 -12.28 -11.63 -8.42
CA VAL A 183 -11.37 -11.85 -9.54
C VAL A 183 -12.18 -12.17 -10.79
N ALA A 184 -11.76 -11.61 -11.92
CA ALA A 184 -12.31 -11.91 -13.24
C ALA A 184 -11.20 -12.28 -14.23
N ASN A 185 -11.52 -13.14 -15.19
CA ASN A 185 -10.60 -13.46 -16.28
C ASN A 185 -10.73 -12.37 -17.37
N TYR A 186 -9.62 -11.72 -17.71
CA TYR A 186 -9.56 -10.80 -18.87
C TYR A 186 -9.14 -11.56 -20.14
N THR A 187 -8.12 -12.41 -20.01
CA THR A 187 -7.72 -13.39 -21.02
C THR A 187 -7.53 -14.75 -20.38
N SER A 188 -7.11 -15.76 -21.15
CA SER A 188 -6.76 -17.08 -20.60
C SER A 188 -5.59 -17.05 -19.61
N LEU A 189 -4.74 -16.00 -19.67
CA LEU A 189 -3.54 -15.87 -18.84
C LEU A 189 -3.62 -14.69 -17.86
N LEU A 190 -4.39 -13.65 -18.19
CA LEU A 190 -4.48 -12.43 -17.40
C LEU A 190 -5.79 -12.38 -16.63
N LYS A 191 -5.65 -12.10 -15.34
CA LYS A 191 -6.76 -11.90 -14.41
C LYS A 191 -6.79 -10.45 -13.95
N ILE A 192 -7.97 -10.00 -13.54
CA ILE A 192 -8.19 -8.71 -12.90
C ILE A 192 -8.65 -9.00 -11.48
N TYR A 193 -7.95 -8.44 -10.51
CA TYR A 193 -8.27 -8.51 -9.09
C TYR A 193 -8.86 -7.18 -8.68
N ALA A 194 -10.00 -7.18 -8.00
CA ALA A 194 -10.63 -5.97 -7.49
C ALA A 194 -11.11 -6.13 -6.06
N MET A 195 -11.19 -5.01 -5.35
CA MET A 195 -11.83 -4.91 -4.03
C MET A 195 -12.57 -3.59 -3.88
N GLU A 196 -13.61 -3.63 -3.07
CA GLU A 196 -14.38 -2.48 -2.62
C GLU A 196 -14.56 -2.55 -1.11
N GLN A 197 -14.49 -1.39 -0.45
CA GLN A 197 -14.61 -1.32 1.00
C GLN A 197 -15.23 -0.01 1.45
N CYS A 198 -16.08 -0.07 2.47
CA CYS A 198 -16.63 1.10 3.18
C CYS A 198 -16.19 1.15 4.64
N THR A 199 -16.32 2.32 5.26
CA THR A 199 -16.26 2.40 6.73
C THR A 199 -17.50 1.73 7.35
N PRO A 200 -17.35 0.82 8.33
CA PRO A 200 -18.47 0.08 8.91
C PRO A 200 -19.57 0.91 9.57
N ASP A 201 -19.27 2.16 9.96
CA ASP A 201 -20.17 3.06 10.67
C ASP A 201 -21.29 3.67 9.82
N ILE A 202 -21.23 3.55 8.49
CA ILE A 202 -22.24 4.11 7.57
C ILE A 202 -23.28 3.05 7.13
N SER A 203 -24.46 3.52 6.74
CA SER A 203 -25.56 2.65 6.31
C SER A 203 -25.21 1.87 5.02
N VAL A 204 -25.94 0.78 4.75
CA VAL A 204 -25.78 0.02 3.49
C VAL A 204 -26.04 0.92 2.28
N MET A 205 -27.08 1.76 2.36
CA MET A 205 -27.44 2.70 1.30
C MET A 205 -26.35 3.74 1.06
N ASP A 206 -25.81 4.33 2.12
CA ASP A 206 -24.77 5.34 1.99
C ASP A 206 -23.44 4.75 1.53
N CYS A 207 -23.12 3.52 1.93
CA CYS A 207 -21.97 2.81 1.40
C CYS A 207 -22.13 2.59 -0.11
N GLY A 208 -23.29 2.10 -0.55
CA GLY A 208 -23.57 1.95 -1.98
C GLY A 208 -23.39 3.25 -2.76
N ARG A 209 -23.92 4.37 -2.25
CA ARG A 209 -23.72 5.71 -2.86
C ARG A 209 -22.25 6.11 -2.93
N CYS A 210 -21.47 5.82 -1.90
CA CYS A 210 -20.04 6.11 -1.90
C CYS A 210 -19.31 5.25 -2.96
N LEU A 211 -19.63 3.96 -3.03
CA LEU A 211 -19.07 3.03 -4.01
C LEU A 211 -19.40 3.43 -5.45
N ASP A 212 -20.63 3.87 -5.72
CA ASP A 212 -21.02 4.45 -7.02
C ASP A 212 -20.16 5.67 -7.39
N ALA A 213 -19.84 6.51 -6.41
CA ALA A 213 -19.02 7.69 -6.63
C ALA A 213 -17.56 7.33 -6.98
N VAL A 214 -16.95 6.34 -6.31
CA VAL A 214 -15.59 5.88 -6.69
C VAL A 214 -15.58 5.10 -8.01
N MET A 215 -16.65 4.37 -8.34
CA MET A 215 -16.81 3.76 -9.67
C MET A 215 -16.91 4.82 -10.78
N THR A 216 -17.62 5.92 -10.53
CA THR A 216 -17.69 7.06 -11.46
C THR A 216 -16.30 7.70 -11.65
N ASP A 217 -15.53 7.83 -10.58
CA ASP A 217 -14.14 8.30 -10.65
C ASP A 217 -13.28 7.33 -11.49
N VAL A 218 -13.46 6.01 -11.37
CA VAL A 218 -12.77 5.02 -12.20
C VAL A 218 -13.07 5.23 -13.69
N SER A 219 -14.35 5.35 -14.06
CA SER A 219 -14.73 5.58 -15.46
C SER A 219 -14.15 6.86 -16.04
N THR A 220 -13.95 7.88 -15.20
CA THR A 220 -13.45 9.20 -15.58
C THR A 220 -11.93 9.24 -15.69
N TYR A 221 -11.21 8.73 -14.67
CA TYR A 221 -9.75 8.91 -14.53
C TYR A 221 -8.93 7.68 -14.93
N CYS A 222 -9.55 6.49 -14.93
CA CYS A 222 -8.87 5.21 -15.09
C CYS A 222 -9.27 4.47 -16.37
N ASN A 223 -9.90 5.15 -17.33
CA ASN A 223 -10.31 4.55 -18.60
C ASN A 223 -9.13 3.90 -19.33
N GLY A 224 -9.25 2.60 -19.61
CA GLY A 224 -8.23 1.81 -20.31
C GLY A 224 -6.99 1.49 -19.49
N LYS A 225 -6.93 1.85 -18.20
CA LYS A 225 -5.77 1.62 -17.33
C LYS A 225 -5.81 0.24 -16.70
N VAL A 226 -4.66 -0.45 -16.65
CA VAL A 226 -4.54 -1.81 -16.10
C VAL A 226 -4.57 -1.88 -14.57
N GLY A 227 -4.69 -0.74 -13.90
CA GLY A 227 -4.90 -0.66 -12.46
C GLY A 227 -5.34 0.73 -12.04
N CYS A 228 -6.14 0.79 -10.98
CA CYS A 228 -6.65 2.03 -10.40
C CYS A 228 -6.92 1.84 -8.91
N TYR A 229 -6.66 2.87 -8.12
CA TYR A 229 -7.06 2.97 -6.72
C TYR A 229 -7.77 4.32 -6.54
N SER A 230 -9.09 4.28 -6.39
CA SER A 230 -9.92 5.44 -6.10
C SER A 230 -10.29 5.44 -4.61
N ILE A 231 -10.05 6.58 -3.97
CA ILE A 231 -10.13 6.75 -2.53
C ILE A 231 -11.10 7.89 -2.22
N LYS A 232 -12.08 7.60 -1.38
CA LYS A 232 -12.91 8.59 -0.70
C LYS A 232 -12.86 8.38 0.82
N PRO A 233 -13.28 9.40 1.58
CA PRO A 233 -13.41 9.37 3.03
C PRO A 233 -14.08 8.13 3.62
N SER A 234 -15.23 7.74 3.07
CA SER A 234 -16.03 6.64 3.61
C SER A 234 -15.95 5.34 2.79
N CYS A 235 -15.26 5.34 1.65
CA CYS A 235 -15.12 4.15 0.83
C CYS A 235 -13.91 4.20 -0.11
N VAL A 236 -13.47 3.03 -0.55
CA VAL A 236 -12.37 2.86 -1.48
C VAL A 236 -12.66 1.75 -2.48
N LEU A 237 -12.03 1.85 -3.65
CA LEU A 237 -12.09 0.85 -4.71
C LEU A 237 -10.72 0.71 -5.34
N ARG A 238 -10.24 -0.53 -5.48
CA ARG A 238 -8.97 -0.81 -6.17
C ARG A 238 -9.15 -1.98 -7.11
N TYR A 239 -8.61 -1.86 -8.32
CA TYR A 239 -8.40 -3.00 -9.20
C TYR A 239 -6.98 -2.98 -9.77
N GLU A 240 -6.39 -4.16 -9.98
CA GLU A 240 -5.11 -4.35 -10.64
C GLU A 240 -5.06 -5.71 -11.35
N THR A 241 -4.11 -5.87 -12.27
CA THR A 241 -3.81 -7.15 -12.92
C THR A 241 -2.92 -8.07 -12.07
N ASN A 242 -2.29 -7.52 -11.03
CA ASN A 242 -1.54 -8.27 -10.03
C ASN A 242 -2.38 -8.46 -8.76
N GLN A 243 -2.26 -9.61 -8.10
CA GLN A 243 -2.98 -9.86 -6.86
C GLN A 243 -2.37 -9.03 -5.71
N PHE A 244 -3.20 -8.28 -4.99
CA PHE A 244 -2.77 -7.39 -3.90
C PHE A 244 -3.48 -7.65 -2.56
N TYR A 245 -4.38 -8.63 -2.51
CA TYR A 245 -5.09 -9.06 -1.30
C TYR A 245 -4.94 -10.57 -1.09
N GLN A 246 -5.15 -11.01 0.15
CA GLN A 246 -5.16 -12.41 0.51
C GLN A 246 -6.50 -13.02 0.09
N LEU A 247 -6.44 -14.06 -0.74
CA LEU A 247 -7.64 -14.85 -1.04
C LEU A 247 -8.01 -15.64 0.22
N PRO A 248 -9.30 -15.79 0.55
CA PRO A 248 -9.71 -16.62 1.67
C PRO A 248 -9.10 -18.02 1.53
N ALA A 249 -8.42 -18.51 2.58
CA ALA A 249 -7.70 -19.78 2.56
C ALA A 249 -8.63 -21.01 2.32
N ASP A 250 -9.95 -20.82 2.38
CA ASP A 250 -10.95 -21.89 2.28
C ASP A 250 -11.97 -21.71 1.13
N ALA A 251 -11.68 -20.87 0.13
CA ALA A 251 -12.50 -20.89 -1.09
C ALA A 251 -12.25 -22.22 -1.82
N PRO A 252 -13.27 -23.09 -2.02
CA PRO A 252 -13.12 -24.27 -2.85
C PRO A 252 -12.60 -23.84 -4.23
N PRO A 253 -11.72 -24.63 -4.88
CA PRO A 253 -11.37 -24.38 -6.27
C PRO A 253 -12.66 -24.15 -7.08
N PRO A 254 -12.69 -23.22 -8.05
CA PRO A 254 -13.83 -23.06 -8.94
C PRO A 254 -14.18 -24.43 -9.52
N LEU A 255 -15.38 -24.94 -9.21
CA LEU A 255 -15.90 -26.19 -9.73
C LEU A 255 -15.95 -26.08 -11.26
N MET A 256 -14.93 -26.62 -11.94
CA MET A 256 -15.09 -26.99 -13.34
C MET A 256 -16.02 -28.21 -13.40
N PRO A 257 -16.96 -28.27 -14.36
CA PRO A 257 -17.84 -29.42 -14.50
C PRO A 257 -17.01 -30.63 -14.94
N GLN A 258 -16.77 -31.57 -14.03
CA GLN A 258 -16.18 -32.87 -14.36
C GLN A 258 -17.28 -33.91 -14.63
N PRO A 259 -17.08 -34.83 -15.59
CA PRO A 259 -18.00 -35.92 -15.89
C PRO A 259 -18.05 -36.96 -14.76
N ALA A 260 -19.19 -37.64 -14.64
CA ALA A 260 -19.54 -38.60 -13.60
C ALA A 260 -18.51 -39.74 -13.39
N PRO A 261 -18.23 -40.17 -12.14
CA PRO A 261 -17.40 -41.33 -11.86
C PRO A 261 -18.21 -42.62 -11.69
N THR A 262 -17.72 -43.70 -12.29
CA THR A 262 -18.09 -45.10 -11.96
C THR A 262 -17.46 -45.57 -10.64
N PRO A 263 -18.08 -46.49 -9.89
CA PRO A 263 -17.66 -46.83 -8.53
C PRO A 263 -16.81 -48.09 -8.47
N VAL A 264 -15.64 -48.08 -7.80
CA VAL A 264 -15.02 -49.32 -7.27
C VAL A 264 -14.13 -49.07 -6.02
N LEU A 265 -14.45 -49.88 -5.00
CA LEU A 265 -13.76 -50.41 -3.81
C LEU A 265 -12.84 -49.56 -2.90
N VAL A 266 -13.28 -49.54 -1.63
CA VAL A 266 -12.55 -49.30 -0.38
C VAL A 266 -11.50 -50.38 -0.12
N ASN A 267 -10.34 -49.99 0.40
CA ASN A 267 -9.57 -50.81 1.34
C ASN A 267 -8.92 -49.90 2.40
N ALA A 268 -9.17 -50.25 3.66
CA ALA A 268 -8.56 -49.67 4.85
C ALA A 268 -7.27 -50.41 5.18
N ALA A 269 -6.25 -49.68 5.64
CA ALA A 269 -5.12 -50.22 6.38
C ALA A 269 -4.62 -49.20 7.40
N TYR A 270 -4.19 -49.75 8.54
CA TYR A 270 -4.03 -49.16 9.87
C TYR A 270 -2.54 -49.03 10.23
N GLU A 271 -2.26 -48.26 11.31
CA GLU A 271 -1.01 -48.18 12.09
C GLU A 271 0.19 -47.42 11.45
N GLN A 272 1.06 -46.66 12.15
CA GLN A 272 1.45 -46.66 13.55
C GLN A 272 2.20 -45.37 13.96
N HIS A 273 2.13 -45.08 15.26
CA HIS A 273 2.78 -44.05 16.05
C HIS A 273 4.32 -44.24 16.17
N SER A 274 5.12 -43.17 16.15
CA SER A 274 6.29 -43.04 17.05
C SER A 274 6.88 -41.63 17.12
N SER A 275 6.80 -41.05 18.30
CA SER A 275 7.56 -39.89 18.79
C SER A 275 8.96 -40.28 19.26
N LEU A 276 9.98 -39.45 19.01
CA LEU A 276 11.25 -39.51 19.73
C LEU A 276 11.65 -38.12 20.25
N ARG A 277 11.64 -38.02 21.58
CA ARG A 277 12.17 -36.94 22.41
C ARG A 277 13.53 -37.43 22.91
N GLY A 278 14.57 -36.62 22.81
CA GLY A 278 15.89 -36.94 23.36
C GLY A 278 16.64 -35.67 23.74
N GLY A 279 16.59 -35.31 25.02
CA GLY A 279 17.45 -34.29 25.62
C GLY A 279 18.72 -34.92 26.18
N GLY A 280 19.81 -34.16 26.16
CA GLY A 280 21.07 -34.50 26.81
C GLY A 280 21.88 -33.24 27.07
N ASN A 281 21.81 -32.73 28.29
CA ASN A 281 22.70 -31.70 28.82
C ASN A 281 24.11 -32.28 28.99
N ASN A 282 25.13 -31.43 28.86
CA ASN A 282 26.35 -31.50 29.68
C ASN A 282 26.94 -30.08 29.83
N LYS A 283 26.97 -29.59 31.08
CA LYS A 283 27.78 -28.44 31.53
C LYS A 283 29.25 -28.84 31.50
N SER A 284 30.14 -27.89 31.17
CA SER A 284 31.25 -27.47 32.07
C SER A 284 32.28 -26.53 31.40
N ARG A 285 32.42 -25.34 32.02
CA ARG A 285 33.65 -24.55 32.32
C ARG A 285 34.32 -23.61 31.28
N THR A 286 33.98 -22.32 31.40
CA THR A 286 34.79 -21.19 31.94
C THR A 286 36.15 -20.76 31.31
N LEU A 287 36.10 -19.56 30.68
CA LEU A 287 37.01 -18.35 30.63
C LEU A 287 38.51 -18.45 30.28
N ILE A 288 38.90 -17.69 29.23
CA ILE A 288 40.03 -16.71 29.12
C ILE A 288 39.84 -15.91 27.80
N ILE A 289 40.42 -14.70 27.71
CA ILE A 289 40.46 -13.70 26.60
C ILE A 289 39.51 -12.48 26.78
N ILE A 290 39.72 -11.73 27.86
CA ILE A 290 39.45 -10.29 27.91
C ILE A 290 40.83 -9.60 27.90
N ALA A 291 41.38 -9.37 26.70
CA ALA A 291 42.54 -8.51 26.46
C ALA A 291 42.75 -8.15 24.97
N ILE A 292 42.08 -8.84 24.04
CA ILE A 292 42.23 -8.58 22.59
C ILE A 292 41.09 -7.69 22.03
N SER A 293 40.01 -7.49 22.78
CA SER A 293 38.83 -6.72 22.30
C SER A 293 38.95 -5.21 22.44
N THR A 294 39.83 -4.69 23.29
CA THR A 294 39.94 -3.24 23.52
C THR A 294 40.92 -2.57 22.56
N ALA A 295 42.02 -3.25 22.20
CA ALA A 295 42.98 -2.73 21.23
C ALA A 295 42.41 -2.64 19.80
N SER A 296 41.55 -3.60 19.40
CA SER A 296 40.89 -3.60 18.10
C SER A 296 39.81 -2.52 17.99
N ALA A 297 39.02 -2.30 19.05
CA ALA A 297 38.02 -1.24 19.09
C ALA A 297 38.65 0.16 18.98
N VAL A 298 39.77 0.40 19.67
CA VAL A 298 40.48 1.69 19.59
C VAL A 298 41.05 1.92 18.19
N LEU A 299 41.63 0.89 17.56
CA LEU A 299 42.16 1.00 16.20
C LEU A 299 41.05 1.33 15.18
N VAL A 300 39.87 0.69 15.30
CA VAL A 300 38.72 0.96 14.42
C VAL A 300 38.22 2.39 14.59
N VAL A 301 38.12 2.91 15.82
CA VAL A 301 37.70 4.30 16.07
C VAL A 301 38.71 5.29 15.49
N VAL A 302 40.02 5.04 15.63
CA VAL A 302 41.07 5.90 15.04
C VAL A 302 40.98 5.92 13.52
N LEU A 303 40.76 4.77 12.87
CA LEU A 303 40.60 4.68 11.42
C LEU A 303 39.34 5.41 10.94
N ILE A 304 38.22 5.31 11.67
CA ILE A 304 36.99 6.04 11.39
C ILE A 304 37.21 7.56 11.53
N CYS A 305 37.91 8.01 12.58
CA CYS A 305 38.22 9.42 12.76
C CYS A 305 39.11 9.97 11.65
N LEU A 306 40.14 9.22 11.21
CA LEU A 306 40.99 9.59 10.09
C LEU A 306 40.18 9.65 8.78
N PHE A 307 39.30 8.68 8.55
CA PHE A 307 38.43 8.66 7.37
C PHE A 307 37.47 9.85 7.32
N LEU A 308 36.88 10.24 8.46
CA LEU A 308 36.01 11.41 8.55
C LEU A 308 36.77 12.73 8.36
N ARG A 309 38.03 12.80 8.82
CA ARG A 309 38.92 13.96 8.60
C ARG A 309 39.29 14.09 7.12
N LEU A 310 39.53 12.98 6.43
CA LEU A 310 39.82 12.95 5.00
C LEU A 310 38.59 13.27 4.13
N ARG A 311 37.37 12.93 4.58
CA ARG A 311 36.11 13.30 3.89
C ARG A 311 35.78 14.79 3.98
N LYS A 312 36.22 15.50 5.01
CA LYS A 312 35.94 16.95 5.16
C LYS A 312 36.69 17.83 4.14
N GLY A 313 37.66 17.27 3.42
CA GLY A 313 38.49 18.01 2.45
C GLY A 313 38.02 18.03 0.99
N LYS A 314 36.90 17.39 0.62
CA LYS A 314 36.53 17.28 -0.80
C LYS A 314 35.03 17.27 -1.04
N GLN A 315 34.43 18.47 -1.06
CA GLN A 315 33.11 18.67 -1.64
C GLN A 315 33.20 19.80 -2.66
N ASN A 316 33.22 19.44 -3.95
CA ASN A 316 32.90 20.31 -5.09
C ASN A 316 32.55 19.42 -6.31
N ASN A 317 31.27 19.51 -6.72
CA ASN A 317 30.61 19.23 -8.01
C ASN A 317 30.94 17.98 -8.86
N VAL A 318 29.89 17.28 -9.36
CA VAL A 318 29.61 16.98 -10.79
C VAL A 318 28.69 15.73 -10.99
N GLY A 319 27.62 15.90 -11.80
CA GLY A 319 27.15 15.02 -12.90
C GLY A 319 26.52 13.64 -12.61
N ARG A 320 25.32 13.36 -13.15
CA ARG A 320 24.54 12.13 -12.90
C ARG A 320 24.64 11.12 -14.05
N THR A 321 25.26 9.96 -13.80
CA THR A 321 25.23 8.74 -14.65
C THR A 321 25.33 7.51 -13.73
N GLY A 322 24.73 6.36 -14.08
CA GLY A 322 24.56 5.20 -13.18
C GLY A 322 25.83 4.63 -12.52
N SER A 323 27.03 4.94 -13.05
CA SER A 323 28.31 4.65 -12.39
C SER A 323 28.47 5.39 -11.06
N ASN A 324 27.82 6.55 -10.87
CA ASN A 324 27.92 7.45 -9.71
C ASN A 324 27.17 7.03 -8.44
N LEU A 325 26.50 5.87 -8.47
CA LEU A 325 25.92 5.23 -7.29
C LEU A 325 26.87 4.25 -6.59
N ILE A 326 27.97 3.87 -7.25
CA ILE A 326 28.99 2.97 -6.69
C ILE A 326 29.97 3.80 -5.87
N ASP A 327 30.12 3.46 -4.59
CA ASP A 327 31.03 4.15 -3.65
C ASP A 327 32.45 4.27 -4.26
N PRO A 328 33.08 5.46 -4.19
CA PRO A 328 34.43 5.68 -4.73
C PRO A 328 35.50 4.69 -4.24
N ILE A 329 35.34 4.10 -3.05
CA ILE A 329 36.25 3.11 -2.46
C ILE A 329 36.21 1.79 -3.23
N LEU A 330 35.08 1.43 -3.83
CA LEU A 330 34.90 0.18 -4.59
C LEU A 330 35.35 0.29 -6.05
N ARG A 331 35.73 1.51 -6.49
CA ARG A 331 36.19 1.82 -7.85
C ARG A 331 37.69 1.64 -8.09
N ALA A 332 38.41 1.08 -7.12
CA ALA A 332 39.88 0.98 -7.16
C ALA A 332 40.42 0.07 -8.27
N ASP A 333 39.58 -0.77 -8.89
CA ASP A 333 39.93 -1.61 -10.04
C ASP A 333 38.79 -1.66 -11.07
N SER A 334 39.13 -1.56 -12.36
CA SER A 334 38.19 -1.64 -13.48
C SER A 334 37.51 -3.02 -13.59
N GLY A 335 38.15 -4.08 -13.09
CA GLY A 335 37.56 -5.41 -12.95
C GLY A 335 36.40 -5.42 -11.95
N SER A 336 36.59 -4.80 -10.78
CA SER A 336 35.60 -4.72 -9.69
C SER A 336 34.30 -4.01 -10.11
N ILE A 337 34.38 -2.94 -10.90
CA ILE A 337 33.20 -2.18 -11.33
C ILE A 337 32.28 -3.00 -12.23
N ARG A 338 32.86 -3.77 -13.16
CA ARG A 338 32.08 -4.63 -14.07
C ARG A 338 31.35 -5.72 -13.29
N ASP A 339 31.99 -6.28 -12.27
CA ASP A 339 31.41 -7.31 -11.41
C ASP A 339 30.28 -6.75 -10.54
N ILE A 340 30.45 -5.53 -10.01
CA ILE A 340 29.41 -4.82 -9.24
C ILE A 340 28.19 -4.53 -10.12
N ILE A 341 28.38 -3.99 -11.32
CA ILE A 341 27.27 -3.72 -12.25
C ILE A 341 26.55 -5.03 -12.62
N ARG A 342 27.31 -6.11 -12.86
CA ARG A 342 26.75 -7.43 -13.14
C ARG A 342 25.94 -7.98 -11.97
N CYS A 343 26.42 -7.84 -10.74
CA CYS A 343 25.69 -8.23 -9.53
C CYS A 343 24.41 -7.42 -9.33
N ILE A 344 24.44 -6.12 -9.58
CA ILE A 344 23.23 -5.27 -9.53
C ILE A 344 22.21 -5.75 -10.57
N HIS A 345 22.65 -6.02 -11.80
CA HIS A 345 21.79 -6.50 -12.88
C HIS A 345 21.15 -7.86 -12.57
N ILE A 346 21.93 -8.82 -12.05
CA ILE A 346 21.43 -10.12 -11.62
C ILE A 346 20.46 -9.96 -10.44
N GLY A 347 20.79 -9.09 -9.48
CA GLY A 347 19.90 -8.75 -8.36
C GLY A 347 18.55 -8.21 -8.83
N LEU A 348 18.54 -7.34 -9.84
CA LEU A 348 17.32 -6.81 -10.45
C LEU A 348 16.49 -7.90 -11.17
N LEU A 349 17.12 -8.91 -11.77
CA LEU A 349 16.43 -10.07 -12.34
C LEU A 349 15.79 -10.96 -11.26
N CYS A 350 16.47 -11.14 -10.12
CA CYS A 350 15.97 -11.96 -9.01
C CYS A 350 14.73 -11.37 -8.32
N VAL A 351 14.57 -10.04 -8.36
CA VAL A 351 13.46 -9.32 -7.69
C VAL A 351 12.37 -8.88 -8.64
N GLN A 352 12.32 -9.44 -9.86
CA GLN A 352 11.25 -9.12 -10.80
C GLN A 352 9.87 -9.45 -10.23
N GLU A 353 8.89 -8.60 -10.53
CA GLU A 353 7.53 -8.75 -10.03
C GLU A 353 6.89 -10.06 -10.52
N ASN A 354 7.08 -10.39 -11.80
CA ASN A 354 6.65 -11.66 -12.37
C ASN A 354 7.58 -12.81 -11.93
N VAL A 355 7.02 -13.79 -11.21
CA VAL A 355 7.74 -14.98 -10.74
C VAL A 355 8.33 -15.79 -11.90
N ALA A 356 7.65 -15.87 -13.04
CA ALA A 356 8.12 -16.61 -14.21
C ALA A 356 9.33 -15.94 -14.90
N SER A 357 9.55 -14.65 -14.65
CA SER A 357 10.67 -13.90 -15.19
C SER A 357 11.90 -13.94 -14.27
N ARG A 358 11.74 -14.45 -13.04
CA ARG A 358 12.85 -14.63 -12.10
C ARG A 358 13.74 -15.80 -12.53
N PRO A 359 15.07 -15.63 -12.57
CA PRO A 359 15.99 -16.73 -12.83
C PRO A 359 15.91 -17.78 -11.71
N THR A 360 16.06 -19.06 -12.08
CA THR A 360 16.25 -20.13 -11.09
C THR A 360 17.60 -19.98 -10.39
N MET A 361 17.74 -20.48 -9.15
CA MET A 361 19.01 -20.41 -8.43
C MET A 361 20.19 -21.01 -9.21
N ALA A 362 19.95 -22.07 -9.99
CA ALA A 362 20.98 -22.64 -10.87
C ALA A 362 21.45 -21.64 -11.95
N SER A 363 20.52 -20.91 -12.57
CA SER A 363 20.85 -19.88 -13.55
C SER A 363 21.55 -18.67 -12.92
N VAL A 364 21.18 -18.29 -11.69
CA VAL A 364 21.87 -17.21 -10.94
C VAL A 364 23.33 -17.59 -10.66
N VAL A 365 23.58 -18.82 -10.19
CA VAL A 365 24.94 -19.33 -9.95
C VAL A 365 25.75 -19.36 -11.26
N LEU A 366 25.12 -19.72 -12.38
CA LEU A 366 25.76 -19.70 -13.70
C LEU A 366 26.08 -18.25 -14.14
N MET A 367 25.16 -17.32 -13.97
CA MET A 367 25.31 -15.89 -14.33
C MET A 367 26.41 -15.18 -13.51
N LEU A 368 26.61 -15.60 -12.26
CA LEU A 368 27.67 -15.10 -11.37
C LEU A 368 29.04 -15.69 -11.70
N ASN A 369 29.11 -16.94 -12.17
CA ASN A 369 30.38 -17.63 -12.44
C ASN A 369 30.90 -17.50 -13.88
N SER A 370 30.05 -17.12 -14.84
CA SER A 370 30.43 -17.01 -16.26
C SER A 370 30.22 -15.59 -16.78
N PHE A 371 31.31 -14.94 -17.20
CA PHE A 371 31.30 -13.59 -17.75
C PHE A 371 30.76 -13.49 -19.19
N SER A 372 30.70 -14.62 -19.90
CA SER A 372 30.31 -14.69 -21.32
C SER A 372 28.79 -14.82 -21.55
N ILE A 373 27.99 -14.85 -20.48
CA ILE A 373 26.53 -14.92 -20.59
C ILE A 373 25.97 -13.51 -20.72
N THR A 374 25.22 -13.28 -21.80
CA THR A 374 24.40 -12.08 -21.99
C THR A 374 23.20 -12.15 -21.05
N LEU A 375 23.07 -11.17 -20.15
CA LEU A 375 21.95 -11.09 -19.22
C LEU A 375 20.74 -10.42 -19.89
N PRO A 376 19.51 -10.95 -19.71
CA PRO A 376 18.31 -10.27 -20.20
C PRO A 376 18.12 -8.92 -19.51
N LEU A 377 17.53 -7.95 -20.19
CA LEU A 377 17.24 -6.65 -19.60
C LEU A 377 16.12 -6.81 -18.56
N PRO A 378 16.28 -6.32 -17.31
CA PRO A 378 15.22 -6.40 -16.33
C PRO A 378 14.01 -5.56 -16.75
N SER A 379 12.79 -6.04 -16.45
CA SER A 379 11.59 -5.21 -16.56
C SER A 379 11.72 -3.97 -15.68
N GLU A 380 11.24 -2.82 -16.14
CA GLU A 380 11.19 -1.62 -15.30
C GLU A 380 10.39 -1.90 -14.02
N PRO A 381 10.84 -1.41 -12.85
CA PRO A 381 10.08 -1.55 -11.63
C PRO A 381 8.74 -0.81 -11.78
N ALA A 382 7.63 -1.46 -11.38
CA ALA A 382 6.25 -0.97 -11.57
C ALA A 382 5.92 0.40 -10.95
N PHE A 383 6.87 1.04 -10.25
CA PHE A 383 6.69 2.37 -9.70
C PHE A 383 7.96 3.23 -9.80
N PHE A 384 8.22 3.79 -10.97
CA PHE A 384 9.00 5.03 -11.06
C PHE A 384 8.08 6.24 -10.84
N MET A 385 8.06 6.74 -9.61
CA MET A 385 7.48 8.04 -9.30
C MET A 385 8.44 9.11 -9.82
N HIS A 386 8.13 9.70 -10.98
CA HIS A 386 8.59 11.05 -11.24
C HIS A 386 7.67 11.97 -10.44
N SER A 387 8.20 12.52 -9.35
CA SER A 387 7.64 13.71 -8.72
C SER A 387 7.90 14.88 -9.66
N SER A 388 7.13 14.99 -10.74
CA SER A 388 6.99 16.26 -11.44
C SER A 388 6.08 17.11 -10.56
N ILE A 389 6.68 17.96 -9.74
CA ILE A 389 6.03 19.20 -9.33
C ILE A 389 6.03 20.03 -10.61
N ASP A 390 4.94 19.98 -11.38
CA ASP A 390 4.60 21.08 -12.28
C ASP A 390 3.58 21.96 -11.55
N PRO A 391 3.94 23.19 -11.18
CA PRO A 391 3.11 24.08 -10.40
C PRO A 391 2.19 24.86 -11.34
N GLU A 392 1.13 24.22 -11.84
CA GLU A 392 -0.01 24.98 -12.39
C GLU A 392 -1.21 24.06 -12.60
N PHE A 393 -2.05 23.92 -11.58
CA PHE A 393 -3.49 23.79 -11.79
C PHE A 393 -4.26 24.33 -10.58
N PRO A 394 -5.26 25.22 -10.77
CA PRO A 394 -5.87 25.95 -9.66
C PRO A 394 -6.75 25.06 -8.79
N LEU A 395 -6.65 25.31 -7.49
CA LEU A 395 -7.51 24.79 -6.44
C LEU A 395 -8.94 25.38 -6.54
N LEU A 396 -9.89 24.56 -6.06
CA LEU A 396 -11.25 24.84 -5.59
C LEU A 396 -12.39 24.85 -6.64
N HIS A 397 -13.30 23.88 -6.48
CA HIS A 397 -14.71 24.25 -6.39
C HIS A 397 -15.40 23.51 -5.24
N GLU A 398 -15.47 24.22 -4.12
CA GLU A 398 -16.33 23.95 -2.97
C GLU A 398 -17.72 24.48 -3.34
N TYR A 399 -18.67 23.58 -3.61
CA TYR A 399 -20.05 23.95 -3.92
C TYR A 399 -20.82 24.12 -2.60
N SER A 400 -20.94 25.36 -2.13
CA SER A 400 -21.80 25.71 -1.01
C SER A 400 -23.11 26.29 -1.56
N SER A 401 -24.21 25.66 -1.17
CA SER A 401 -25.59 26.09 -1.43
C SER A 401 -25.88 27.39 -0.67
N GLY A 402 -26.44 28.39 -1.36
CA GLY A 402 -26.87 29.65 -0.76
C GLY A 402 -27.70 30.49 -1.73
N THR A 403 -29.01 30.50 -1.51
CA THR A 403 -30.03 31.35 -2.14
C THR A 403 -29.79 32.85 -1.92
N LYS A 404 -29.94 33.69 -2.97
CA LYS A 404 -30.90 34.81 -3.07
C LYS A 404 -30.61 35.76 -4.25
N ASP A 405 -31.67 35.97 -5.04
CA ASP A 405 -32.15 37.19 -5.71
C ASP A 405 -31.27 38.10 -6.58
N SER A 406 -31.74 38.20 -7.83
CA SER A 406 -32.02 39.42 -8.61
C SER A 406 -30.89 40.40 -8.92
N SER A 407 -30.50 40.47 -10.21
CA SER A 407 -30.91 41.57 -11.11
C SER A 407 -30.32 41.43 -12.52
N GLN A 408 -31.20 41.55 -13.53
CA GLN A 408 -31.05 42.17 -14.87
C GLN A 408 -29.63 42.53 -15.34
N SER A 409 -29.19 42.21 -16.56
CA SER A 409 -29.74 42.72 -17.83
C SER A 409 -29.03 42.14 -19.09
N THR A 410 -29.85 41.72 -20.08
CA THR A 410 -29.79 42.04 -21.55
C THR A 410 -28.45 41.85 -22.31
N SER A 411 -28.31 41.28 -23.52
CA SER A 411 -29.10 40.54 -24.50
C SER A 411 -28.11 40.02 -25.58
N LYS A 412 -28.41 38.88 -26.23
CA LYS A 412 -28.35 38.73 -27.70
C LYS A 412 -28.82 37.33 -28.12
N SER A 413 -29.76 37.34 -29.06
CA SER A 413 -30.52 36.24 -29.64
C SER A 413 -29.69 35.26 -30.48
N ALA A 414 -30.12 34.00 -30.58
CA ALA A 414 -30.87 33.49 -31.75
C ALA A 414 -31.14 31.97 -31.68
N HIS A 415 -32.44 31.63 -31.67
CA HIS A 415 -33.13 30.46 -32.25
C HIS A 415 -32.61 29.02 -32.03
N PHE A 416 -33.43 28.20 -31.36
CA PHE A 416 -33.92 26.93 -31.93
C PHE A 416 -35.27 26.50 -31.33
N SER A 417 -36.12 25.94 -32.21
CA SER A 417 -37.52 25.49 -32.17
C SER A 417 -38.19 25.09 -30.84
N GLU A 418 -39.42 25.59 -30.67
CA GLU A 418 -40.48 25.07 -29.80
C GLU A 418 -40.94 23.67 -30.25
N ASN A 419 -41.33 22.85 -29.28
CA ASN A 419 -42.41 21.87 -29.42
C ASN A 419 -43.30 22.02 -28.19
N GLU A 420 -44.47 22.61 -28.39
CA GLU A 420 -45.58 22.58 -27.43
C GLU A 420 -46.31 21.23 -27.51
N ALA A 421 -46.56 20.62 -26.36
CA ALA A 421 -47.68 19.71 -26.17
C ALA A 421 -48.13 19.83 -24.71
N SER A 422 -49.19 20.62 -24.49
CA SER A 422 -49.86 20.72 -23.20
C SER A 422 -50.84 19.56 -23.01
N ILE A 423 -50.81 19.02 -21.79
CA ILE A 423 -51.57 17.88 -21.31
C ILE A 423 -53.06 18.24 -21.28
N SER A 424 -53.89 17.53 -22.04
CA SER A 424 -55.34 17.59 -21.88
C SER A 424 -55.79 16.57 -20.85
N GLU A 425 -56.40 17.07 -19.78
CA GLU A 425 -57.09 16.30 -18.74
C GLU A 425 -58.25 15.48 -19.35
N LEU A 426 -58.34 14.22 -18.92
CA LEU A 426 -59.45 13.31 -19.20
C LEU A 426 -60.21 13.07 -17.89
N HIS A 427 -61.55 13.17 -17.94
CA HIS A 427 -62.60 12.32 -17.34
C HIS A 427 -63.95 13.07 -17.33
N PRO A 428 -65.14 12.43 -17.23
CA PRO A 428 -65.49 11.01 -17.38
C PRO A 428 -66.75 10.72 -18.25
N ARG A 429 -66.85 9.53 -18.85
CA ARG A 429 -67.96 8.58 -18.72
C ARG A 429 -67.66 7.26 -19.40
#